data_AF-A6G9Z2-F1
#
_entry.id   AF-A6G9Z2-F1
#
_cell.length_a   1.000
_cell.length_b   1.000
_cell.length_c   1.000
_cell.angle_alpha   90.00
_cell.angle_beta   90.00
_cell.angle_gamma   90.00
#
_symmetry.space_group_name_H-M   'P 1'
#
loop_
_entity.id
_entity.type
_entity.pdbx_description
1 polymer ?
#
loop_
_entity_poly.entity_id
_entity_poly.type
_entity_poly.pdbx_seq_one_letter_code
_entity_poly.pdbx_strand_id
1 'polypeptide(L)'
;MTPSMLRTPARVGLPALALLTAFALLPAESRANLQDPPERVVMGLDEFLNMYEQAKGTKDTPEQPPRHYALSSAAYAGEVLIQDGEPRFARFDATLRVEVLRKEGWVRVPVLPATVALHSAKVKGKEASIVIENGFYTLITDQKGAFDLELDFGASVSTTNGQSQVAFELAGSGATTLALSVPSEEDLDFTVANAHLQSDETANGTRKVEATLPSTGTLMISWQREIPEAAVQQQAQVYAEVYTLVGISDGLMRATTTVEHTILFAGKDKLEFQVPEGMTLVDVEGVGLRDWKHRDDGVLEVLLNYAAEGNYSLTMTSERPVGAKGGDLSAPIVKPLGVERAKGWLGVESRGNLEIRSGEVVQATAVDVRSLPGAILGLTKQPVLLGYKYLNDQASVPLQIQQHADVDVLVTLLDETQAQTMWTPEGRRLTSVNYQVRNNRKQFLRLTLPEGAELWSASVGGRAVQPASAPDGRVLVPLVRSQSTGGALAAFDVEVVYVENGEPVPASGKGTFSATLPTPDVPSTYVAWTIYTPDRTRIKRKSYDGSLAHVDWLSNPIPDGTVAYIETVTPEVQQQANVQSDTGGLGEGAVPVPVSLPLQGTPVYFEKLLALDETLEVSFDFKGLKRR
;
A
#
# COMPACT_ATOMS: atom_id res chain seq x y z
N MET A 1 -36.01 -9.62 51.74
CA MET A 1 -35.76 -10.82 52.57
C MET A 1 -34.28 -11.17 52.46
N THR A 2 -33.58 -11.06 53.59
CA THR A 2 -32.39 -11.85 53.97
C THR A 2 -32.75 -13.34 54.15
N PRO A 3 -31.81 -14.26 54.43
CA PRO A 3 -30.35 -14.30 54.18
C PRO A 3 -29.90 -15.69 53.65
N SER A 4 -28.61 -16.05 53.85
CA SER A 4 -28.14 -17.36 54.38
C SER A 4 -27.19 -18.15 53.46
N MET A 5 -25.87 -18.08 53.69
CA MET A 5 -25.00 -19.15 54.27
C MET A 5 -24.55 -20.22 53.23
N LEU A 6 -23.50 -21.05 53.38
CA LEU A 6 -22.64 -21.50 54.50
C LEU A 6 -21.14 -21.47 54.06
N ARG A 7 -20.18 -21.00 54.88
CA ARG A 7 -19.37 -21.70 55.93
C ARG A 7 -18.47 -22.87 55.47
N THR A 8 -17.16 -22.74 55.74
CA THR A 8 -16.41 -23.68 56.63
C THR A 8 -15.14 -23.03 57.24
N PRO A 9 -14.74 -23.33 58.51
CA PRO A 9 -13.55 -22.72 59.16
C PRO A 9 -12.55 -23.71 59.83
N ALA A 10 -11.28 -23.31 59.97
CA ALA A 10 -10.28 -23.71 61.01
C ALA A 10 -9.00 -22.85 60.85
N ARG A 11 -8.46 -22.10 61.83
CA ARG A 11 -7.65 -22.49 63.04
C ARG A 11 -6.35 -23.23 62.67
N VAL A 12 -5.12 -22.86 63.06
CA VAL A 12 -4.48 -21.92 64.04
C VAL A 12 -3.09 -21.50 63.46
N GLY A 13 -2.36 -20.40 63.79
CA GLY A 13 -2.53 -19.22 64.67
C GLY A 13 -1.19 -18.73 65.28
N LEU A 14 -1.22 -17.74 66.21
CA LEU A 14 -0.15 -17.21 67.10
C LEU A 14 0.86 -16.16 66.52
N PRO A 15 1.36 -15.18 67.33
CA PRO A 15 1.00 -13.77 67.10
C PRO A 15 2.14 -12.73 67.39
N ALA A 16 1.74 -11.48 67.72
CA ALA A 16 2.50 -10.34 68.29
C ALA A 16 3.20 -9.40 67.28
N LEU A 17 3.25 -8.07 67.45
CA LEU A 17 2.54 -7.10 68.34
C LEU A 17 2.90 -5.67 67.90
N ALA A 18 1.96 -4.71 67.84
CA ALA A 18 2.19 -3.28 68.10
C ALA A 18 0.87 -2.48 68.09
N LEU A 19 0.74 -1.46 68.94
CA LEU A 19 -0.47 -0.67 69.13
C LEU A 19 -0.09 0.80 69.42
N LEU A 20 -0.88 1.78 68.95
CA LEU A 20 -0.92 3.11 69.55
C LEU A 20 -2.24 3.84 69.23
N THR A 21 -2.77 4.58 70.21
CA THR A 21 -4.14 5.12 70.26
C THR A 21 -4.16 6.59 70.73
N ALA A 22 -5.30 7.27 70.59
CA ALA A 22 -5.44 8.72 70.75
C ALA A 22 -6.56 9.17 71.74
N PHE A 23 -6.57 10.48 72.04
CA PHE A 23 -7.72 11.37 72.36
C PHE A 23 -8.26 11.60 73.80
N ALA A 24 -8.09 12.85 74.29
CA ALA A 24 -8.97 13.83 75.01
C ALA A 24 -9.81 13.52 76.30
N LEU A 25 -10.08 14.58 77.12
CA LEU A 25 -11.37 14.92 77.83
C LEU A 25 -11.33 16.12 78.86
N LEU A 26 -12.08 17.23 78.60
CA LEU A 26 -12.98 18.12 79.44
C LEU A 26 -12.60 18.66 80.90
N PRO A 27 -13.43 19.49 81.62
CA PRO A 27 -13.97 20.88 81.39
C PRO A 27 -14.03 21.83 82.66
N ALA A 28 -14.49 23.11 82.57
CA ALA A 28 -15.25 23.91 83.62
C ALA A 28 -15.46 25.43 83.29
N GLU A 29 -16.35 26.14 84.02
CA GLU A 29 -16.85 27.53 83.73
C GLU A 29 -16.40 28.66 84.71
N SER A 30 -16.46 29.94 84.24
CA SER A 30 -17.21 31.08 84.85
C SER A 30 -16.50 32.46 85.01
N ARG A 31 -17.33 33.52 84.93
CA ARG A 31 -17.13 34.97 85.23
C ARG A 31 -16.45 35.88 84.18
N ALA A 32 -16.98 37.10 84.09
CA ALA A 32 -16.51 38.20 83.25
C ALA A 32 -16.23 39.45 84.11
N ASN A 33 -15.23 40.27 83.73
CA ASN A 33 -15.27 41.72 83.91
C ASN A 33 -14.07 42.45 83.25
N LEU A 34 -14.37 43.66 82.76
CA LEU A 34 -13.48 44.80 82.47
C LEU A 34 -12.48 44.69 81.30
N GLN A 35 -12.34 45.81 80.58
CA GLN A 35 -11.43 46.02 79.45
C GLN A 35 -10.09 46.58 79.94
N ASP A 36 -8.98 46.00 79.49
CA ASP A 36 -7.68 46.68 79.51
C ASP A 36 -7.50 47.50 78.21
N PRO A 37 -6.89 48.70 78.27
CA PRO A 37 -6.54 49.48 77.09
C PRO A 37 -5.41 48.80 76.29
N PRO A 38 -5.32 49.00 74.97
CA PRO A 38 -4.30 48.35 74.14
C PRO A 38 -2.89 48.70 74.62
N GLU A 39 -2.08 47.65 74.81
CA GLU A 39 -0.72 47.73 75.33
C GLU A 39 0.12 48.71 74.50
N ARG A 40 0.59 49.79 75.15
CA ARG A 40 1.55 50.71 74.54
C ARG A 40 2.95 50.18 74.80
N VAL A 41 3.59 49.64 73.77
CA VAL A 41 5.03 49.33 73.81
C VAL A 41 5.79 50.66 73.87
N VAL A 42 6.30 51.01 75.05
CA VAL A 42 7.15 52.19 75.25
C VAL A 42 8.61 51.77 75.08
N MET A 43 9.11 51.93 73.86
CA MET A 43 10.52 51.70 73.52
C MET A 43 11.38 52.88 74.02
N GLY A 44 12.55 52.59 74.59
CA GLY A 44 13.50 53.64 74.98
C GLY A 44 14.05 54.36 73.74
N LEU A 45 14.37 55.66 73.84
CA LEU A 45 14.92 56.40 72.69
C LEU A 45 16.20 55.76 72.15
N ASP A 46 17.05 55.24 73.02
CA ASP A 46 18.29 54.55 72.64
C ASP A 46 18.03 53.20 71.94
N GLU A 47 16.99 52.49 72.36
CA GLU A 47 16.55 51.22 71.74
C GLU A 47 15.92 51.48 70.37
N PHE A 48 15.09 52.53 70.27
CA PHE A 48 14.56 53.01 68.99
C PHE A 48 15.67 53.48 68.04
N LEU A 49 16.65 54.24 68.54
CA LEU A 49 17.80 54.68 67.73
C LEU A 49 18.66 53.50 67.29
N ASN A 50 18.89 52.50 68.14
CA ASN A 50 19.63 51.29 67.79
C ASN A 50 18.88 50.46 66.73
N MET A 51 17.57 50.28 66.86
CA MET A 51 16.74 49.62 65.85
C MET A 51 16.64 50.44 64.55
N TYR A 52 16.60 51.77 64.62
CA TYR A 52 16.58 52.67 63.47
C TYR A 52 17.92 52.71 62.72
N GLU A 53 19.05 52.68 63.43
CA GLU A 53 20.39 52.53 62.85
C GLU A 53 20.60 51.13 62.27
N GLN A 54 20.10 50.06 62.91
CA GLN A 54 20.11 48.71 62.33
C GLN A 54 19.24 48.61 61.07
N ALA A 55 18.07 49.26 61.07
CA ALA A 55 17.22 49.35 59.88
C ALA A 55 17.87 50.17 58.75
N LYS A 56 18.54 51.30 59.06
CA LYS A 56 19.35 52.06 58.08
C LYS A 56 20.60 51.33 57.60
N GLY A 57 21.22 50.54 58.47
CA GLY A 57 22.42 49.76 58.20
C GLY A 57 22.16 48.51 57.36
N THR A 58 20.90 48.07 57.29
CA THR A 58 20.45 47.05 56.35
C THR A 58 20.39 47.66 54.96
N LYS A 59 21.55 47.72 54.28
CA LYS A 59 21.58 47.91 52.83
C LYS A 59 20.68 46.84 52.22
N ASP A 60 19.64 47.27 51.49
CA ASP A 60 18.84 46.37 50.65
C ASP A 60 19.82 45.50 49.87
N THR A 61 19.82 44.20 50.16
CA THR A 61 20.73 43.27 49.47
C THR A 61 20.16 43.17 48.07
N PRO A 62 20.79 43.82 47.08
CA PRO A 62 20.06 44.23 45.90
C PRO A 62 19.68 42.97 45.11
N GLU A 63 18.38 42.78 44.94
CA GLU A 63 17.77 41.56 44.42
C GLU A 63 18.56 41.05 43.21
N GLN A 64 19.01 39.78 43.28
CA GLN A 64 19.81 39.24 42.19
C GLN A 64 18.89 39.08 40.96
N PRO A 65 19.30 39.60 39.79
CA PRO A 65 18.45 39.54 38.62
C PRO A 65 18.17 38.07 38.25
N PRO A 66 16.93 37.75 37.81
CA PRO A 66 16.50 36.37 37.56
C PRO A 66 17.23 35.70 36.38
N ARG A 67 18.05 36.47 35.64
CA ARG A 67 19.03 35.97 34.67
C ARG A 67 20.39 36.58 34.97
N HIS A 68 21.46 35.81 34.73
CA HIS A 68 22.83 36.28 34.94
C HIS A 68 23.36 37.15 33.79
N TYR A 69 22.77 37.04 32.59
CA TYR A 69 23.09 37.83 31.41
C TYR A 69 21.85 38.09 30.54
N ALA A 70 21.99 39.03 29.62
CA ALA A 70 21.16 39.18 28.43
C ALA A 70 22.04 39.45 27.19
N LEU A 71 21.54 39.14 26.00
CA LEU A 71 22.05 39.66 24.74
C LEU A 71 21.04 40.70 24.25
N SER A 72 21.38 41.99 24.29
CA SER A 72 20.39 43.03 23.93
C SER A 72 20.26 43.20 22.42
N SER A 73 21.33 42.91 21.67
CA SER A 73 21.34 42.94 20.20
C SER A 73 22.45 42.07 19.63
N ALA A 74 22.25 41.54 18.44
CA ALA A 74 23.26 40.86 17.63
C ALA A 74 23.23 41.41 16.20
N ALA A 75 24.36 41.94 15.73
CA ALA A 75 24.54 42.38 14.35
C ALA A 75 25.51 41.42 13.65
N TYR A 76 25.13 40.91 12.47
CA TYR A 76 25.95 40.01 11.65
C TYR A 76 26.24 40.67 10.31
N ALA A 77 27.51 40.91 9.99
CA ALA A 77 27.97 41.39 8.69
C ALA A 77 28.76 40.28 8.00
N GLY A 78 28.24 39.76 6.88
CA GLY A 78 28.79 38.62 6.16
C GLY A 78 29.33 38.96 4.77
N GLU A 79 30.36 38.25 4.34
CA GLU A 79 30.87 38.25 2.97
C GLU A 79 30.98 36.80 2.46
N VAL A 80 30.38 36.52 1.30
CA VAL A 80 30.47 35.22 0.63
C VAL A 80 31.78 35.09 -0.14
N LEU A 81 32.52 34.03 0.14
CA LEU A 81 33.77 33.69 -0.51
C LEU A 81 33.53 32.66 -1.61
N ILE A 82 33.86 33.06 -2.84
CA ILE A 82 33.79 32.21 -4.04
C ILE A 82 35.11 31.44 -4.17
N GLN A 83 35.00 30.13 -4.36
CA GLN A 83 36.13 29.24 -4.63
C GLN A 83 35.79 28.32 -5.81
N ASP A 84 36.72 28.20 -6.76
CA ASP A 84 36.55 27.43 -7.99
C ASP A 84 35.30 27.81 -8.82
N GLY A 85 34.85 29.07 -8.69
CA GLY A 85 33.66 29.61 -9.37
C GLY A 85 32.34 29.43 -8.63
N GLU A 86 32.31 28.72 -7.48
CA GLU A 86 31.10 28.51 -6.68
C GLU A 86 31.22 29.16 -5.28
N PRO A 87 30.13 29.68 -4.70
CA PRO A 87 30.13 30.16 -3.32
C PRO A 87 30.20 28.96 -2.36
N ARG A 88 31.31 28.82 -1.63
CA ARG A 88 31.57 27.66 -0.74
C ARG A 88 31.42 27.99 0.74
N PHE A 89 31.79 29.21 1.13
CA PHE A 89 31.83 29.63 2.53
C PHE A 89 31.42 31.11 2.63
N ALA A 90 30.87 31.50 3.77
CA ALA A 90 30.61 32.90 4.11
C ALA A 90 31.33 33.23 5.41
N ARG A 91 32.13 34.30 5.39
CA ARG A 91 32.79 34.85 6.59
C ARG A 91 31.86 35.89 7.21
N PHE A 92 31.73 35.89 8.53
CA PHE A 92 30.91 36.83 9.27
C PHE A 92 31.72 37.50 10.38
N ASP A 93 31.73 38.83 10.35
CA ASP A 93 32.03 39.69 11.48
C ASP A 93 30.72 39.97 12.23
N ALA A 94 30.61 39.53 13.49
CA ALA A 94 29.42 39.74 14.31
C ALA A 94 29.73 40.53 15.58
N THR A 95 28.82 41.45 15.93
CA THR A 95 28.88 42.24 17.16
C THR A 95 27.68 41.90 18.04
N LEU A 96 27.94 41.28 19.19
CA LEU A 96 26.93 40.93 20.17
C LEU A 96 27.05 41.86 21.38
N ARG A 97 25.95 42.55 21.70
CA ARG A 97 25.86 43.41 22.89
C ARG A 97 25.49 42.55 24.09
N VAL A 98 26.50 42.15 24.86
CA VAL A 98 26.36 41.33 26.06
C VAL A 98 26.13 42.23 27.27
N GLU A 99 25.05 41.99 28.01
CA GLU A 99 24.80 42.65 29.30
C GLU A 99 24.94 41.64 30.44
N VAL A 100 25.99 41.79 31.26
CA VAL A 100 26.18 40.98 32.46
C VAL A 100 25.44 41.60 33.63
N LEU A 101 24.34 40.94 34.01
CA LEU A 101 23.42 41.33 35.06
C LEU A 101 23.90 40.88 36.45
N ARG A 102 24.71 39.80 36.50
CA ARG A 102 25.27 39.27 37.75
C ARG A 102 26.23 40.28 38.41
N LYS A 103 26.01 40.60 39.68
CA LYS A 103 26.80 41.61 40.41
C LYS A 103 28.21 41.14 40.78
N GLU A 104 28.40 39.84 41.01
CA GLU A 104 29.68 39.23 41.42
C GLU A 104 29.84 37.81 40.88
N GLY A 105 31.08 37.43 40.57
CA GLY A 105 31.43 36.11 40.02
C GLY A 105 31.31 36.03 38.50
N TRP A 106 31.79 34.91 37.96
CA TRP A 106 31.82 34.65 36.51
C TRP A 106 30.43 34.31 35.95
N VAL A 107 30.22 34.60 34.67
CA VAL A 107 29.02 34.31 33.90
C VAL A 107 29.40 33.57 32.61
N ARG A 108 28.50 32.68 32.17
CA ARG A 108 28.61 31.88 30.95
C ARG A 108 27.54 32.39 29.98
N VAL A 109 27.93 32.81 28.78
CA VAL A 109 27.01 33.38 27.77
C VAL A 109 27.17 32.60 26.46
N PRO A 110 26.18 31.81 26.01
CA PRO A 110 26.21 31.19 24.69
C PRO A 110 26.05 32.28 23.62
N VAL A 111 26.96 32.32 22.65
CA VAL A 111 27.10 33.45 21.71
C VAL A 111 27.05 33.05 20.25
N LEU A 112 27.39 31.81 19.93
CA LEU A 112 27.43 31.29 18.56
C LEU A 112 27.35 29.76 18.58
N PRO A 113 26.62 29.08 17.66
CA PRO A 113 26.60 27.62 17.63
C PRO A 113 27.96 27.05 17.22
N ALA A 114 28.30 25.87 17.71
CA ALA A 114 29.55 25.17 17.38
C ALA A 114 29.53 24.46 16.01
N THR A 115 28.48 24.70 15.21
CA THR A 115 28.35 24.24 13.81
C THR A 115 29.04 25.17 12.82
N VAL A 116 29.37 26.40 13.21
CA VAL A 116 30.18 27.34 12.42
C VAL A 116 31.63 27.36 12.94
N ALA A 117 32.58 27.77 12.10
CA ALA A 117 34.00 27.80 12.44
C ALA A 117 34.40 29.15 13.03
N LEU A 118 34.44 29.27 14.36
CA LEU A 118 34.92 30.49 15.04
C LEU A 118 36.43 30.70 14.80
N HIS A 119 36.80 31.86 14.26
CA HIS A 119 38.19 32.26 14.00
C HIS A 119 38.78 33.13 15.12
N SER A 120 38.04 34.15 15.58
CA SER A 120 38.44 34.94 16.76
C SER A 120 37.22 35.46 17.54
N ALA A 121 37.42 35.74 18.83
CA ALA A 121 36.40 36.30 19.70
C ALA A 121 37.04 37.32 20.65
N LYS A 122 36.64 38.59 20.58
CA LYS A 122 37.31 39.70 21.25
C LYS A 122 36.34 40.57 22.04
N VAL A 123 36.79 41.06 23.19
CA VAL A 123 36.11 42.12 23.94
C VAL A 123 37.09 43.28 24.08
N LYS A 124 36.72 44.45 23.52
CA LYS A 124 37.58 45.66 23.51
C LYS A 124 38.96 45.37 22.89
N GLY A 125 38.99 44.65 21.76
CA GLY A 125 40.20 44.29 21.02
C GLY A 125 41.11 43.24 21.69
N LYS A 126 40.72 42.62 22.80
CA LYS A 126 41.47 41.54 23.46
C LYS A 126 40.74 40.20 23.32
N GLU A 127 41.48 39.12 23.07
CA GLU A 127 40.92 37.76 23.02
C GLU A 127 40.10 37.43 24.27
N ALA A 128 38.92 36.86 24.04
CA ALA A 128 37.96 36.50 25.06
C ALA A 128 38.01 34.99 25.36
N SER A 129 37.75 34.61 26.61
CA SER A 129 37.72 33.20 27.00
C SER A 129 36.45 32.51 26.49
N ILE A 130 36.57 31.75 25.40
CA ILE A 130 35.50 30.94 24.83
C ILE A 130 35.72 29.46 25.17
N VAL A 131 34.63 28.75 25.51
CA VAL A 131 34.57 27.28 25.62
C VAL A 131 33.40 26.75 24.80
N ILE A 132 33.41 25.47 24.41
CA ILE A 132 32.26 24.83 23.75
C ILE A 132 31.44 24.08 24.80
N GLU A 133 30.16 24.43 24.95
CA GLU A 133 29.19 23.76 25.82
C GLU A 133 27.83 23.67 25.16
N ASN A 134 27.13 22.55 25.34
CA ASN A 134 25.76 22.33 24.83
C ASN A 134 25.58 22.64 23.33
N GLY A 135 26.64 22.45 22.53
CA GLY A 135 26.64 22.78 21.09
C GLY A 135 26.87 24.26 20.76
N PHE A 136 27.25 25.10 21.71
CA PHE A 136 27.54 26.52 21.52
C PHE A 136 28.94 26.92 21.99
N TYR A 137 29.60 27.79 21.22
CA TYR A 137 30.64 28.67 21.75
C TYR A 137 30.03 29.57 22.83
N THR A 138 30.64 29.50 24.01
CA THR A 138 30.17 30.11 25.24
C THR A 138 31.27 30.99 25.81
N LEU A 139 30.99 32.29 25.91
CA LEU A 139 31.86 33.28 26.55
C LEU A 139 31.86 33.08 28.07
N ILE A 140 33.06 33.04 28.64
CA ILE A 140 33.32 33.00 30.08
C ILE A 140 33.90 34.35 30.49
N THR A 141 33.15 35.12 31.29
CA THR A 141 33.52 36.51 31.64
C THR A 141 33.14 36.86 33.09
N ASP A 142 33.91 37.74 33.71
CA ASP A 142 33.62 38.43 34.98
C ASP A 142 33.38 39.94 34.79
N GLN A 143 33.39 40.43 33.54
CA GLN A 143 33.08 41.83 33.23
C GLN A 143 31.64 42.17 33.62
N LYS A 144 31.42 43.37 34.17
CA LYS A 144 30.13 43.83 34.69
C LYS A 144 29.47 44.83 33.75
N GLY A 145 28.14 44.78 33.64
CA GLY A 145 27.36 45.67 32.78
C GLY A 145 27.44 45.31 31.30
N ALA A 146 27.13 46.28 30.43
CA ALA A 146 27.08 46.08 28.99
C ALA A 146 28.45 46.26 28.31
N PHE A 147 28.80 45.34 27.42
CA PHE A 147 29.96 45.43 26.53
C PHE A 147 29.70 44.73 25.19
N ASP A 148 30.52 45.04 24.21
CA ASP A 148 30.45 44.43 22.89
C ASP A 148 31.43 43.25 22.81
N LEU A 149 30.93 42.12 22.30
CA LEU A 149 31.70 40.95 21.91
C LEU A 149 31.77 40.92 20.38
N GLU A 150 32.97 41.09 19.86
CA GLU A 150 33.31 40.99 18.45
C GLU A 150 33.65 39.53 18.15
N LEU A 151 32.98 38.91 17.18
CA LEU A 151 33.22 37.54 16.72
C LEU A 151 33.55 37.56 15.23
N ASP A 152 34.53 36.77 14.82
CA ASP A 152 34.83 36.51 13.41
C ASP A 152 34.73 34.99 13.18
N PHE A 153 33.88 34.55 12.26
CA PHE A 153 33.60 33.13 12.02
C PHE A 153 33.23 32.81 10.57
N GLY A 154 33.43 31.55 10.17
CA GLY A 154 33.01 31.02 8.86
C GLY A 154 31.80 30.08 8.96
N ALA A 155 30.81 30.27 8.09
CA ALA A 155 29.71 29.34 7.86
C ALA A 155 29.82 28.70 6.47
N SER A 156 29.39 27.45 6.32
CA SER A 156 29.34 26.78 5.02
C SER A 156 28.19 27.32 4.16
N VAL A 157 28.46 27.53 2.87
CA VAL A 157 27.43 27.76 1.87
C VAL A 157 27.16 26.44 1.15
N SER A 158 25.88 26.07 1.04
CA SER A 158 25.44 24.92 0.25
C SER A 158 24.74 25.40 -1.01
N THR A 159 25.15 24.92 -2.17
CA THR A 159 24.52 25.21 -3.47
C THR A 159 23.87 23.95 -4.04
N THR A 160 22.60 24.03 -4.40
CA THR A 160 21.81 22.94 -5.01
C THR A 160 20.92 23.52 -6.08
N ASN A 161 20.93 22.95 -7.29
CA ASN A 161 20.10 23.38 -8.43
C ASN A 161 20.16 24.90 -8.71
N GLY A 162 21.36 25.50 -8.61
CA GLY A 162 21.57 26.94 -8.85
C GLY A 162 21.22 27.86 -7.67
N GLN A 163 20.48 27.39 -6.67
CA GLN A 163 20.21 28.15 -5.44
C GLN A 163 21.32 27.90 -4.41
N SER A 164 21.89 28.98 -3.89
CA SER A 164 22.90 28.96 -2.81
C SER A 164 22.27 29.37 -1.49
N GLN A 165 22.73 28.78 -0.38
CA GLN A 165 22.15 29.00 0.95
C GLN A 165 23.22 29.00 2.04
N VAL A 166 23.07 29.90 3.02
CA VAL A 166 23.77 29.86 4.30
C VAL A 166 22.75 29.82 5.44
N ALA A 167 22.98 28.96 6.43
CA ALA A 167 22.11 28.87 7.61
C ALA A 167 22.88 28.51 8.88
N PHE A 168 22.51 29.12 10.01
CA PHE A 168 23.01 28.79 11.35
C PHE A 168 22.03 29.24 12.45
N GLU A 169 22.14 28.64 13.63
CA GLU A 169 21.31 28.98 14.79
C GLU A 169 21.74 30.34 15.41
N LEU A 170 20.75 31.18 15.73
CA LEU A 170 20.98 32.49 16.35
C LEU A 170 21.08 32.38 17.86
N ALA A 171 22.07 33.04 18.46
CA ALA A 171 22.09 33.28 19.89
C ALA A 171 20.96 34.26 20.26
N GLY A 172 20.07 33.84 21.16
CA GLY A 172 18.83 34.57 21.46
C GLY A 172 19.08 36.00 21.96
N SER A 173 18.71 37.01 21.17
CA SER A 173 19.02 38.42 21.41
C SER A 173 17.80 39.33 21.27
N GLY A 174 17.81 40.51 21.92
CA GLY A 174 16.69 41.45 21.88
C GLY A 174 16.36 41.97 20.47
N ALA A 175 17.36 42.18 19.62
CA ALA A 175 17.21 42.62 18.23
C ALA A 175 18.34 42.05 17.36
N THR A 176 17.98 41.42 16.24
CA THR A 176 18.94 40.79 15.33
C THR A 176 18.96 41.51 13.98
N THR A 177 20.12 42.01 13.56
CA THR A 177 20.33 42.59 12.23
C THR A 177 21.36 41.79 11.44
N LEU A 178 21.18 41.77 10.12
CA LEU A 178 21.98 41.04 9.17
C LEU A 178 22.30 41.94 7.98
N ALA A 179 23.56 41.94 7.54
CA ALA A 179 23.98 42.34 6.21
C ALA A 179 24.79 41.19 5.59
N LEU A 180 24.48 40.77 4.37
CA LEU A 180 25.26 39.78 3.62
C LEU A 180 25.66 40.36 2.26
N SER A 181 26.96 40.40 2.00
CA SER A 181 27.57 40.78 0.73
C SER A 181 27.92 39.53 -0.09
N VAL A 182 27.43 39.46 -1.32
CA VAL A 182 27.74 38.40 -2.29
C VAL A 182 28.45 39.02 -3.49
N PRO A 183 29.73 38.69 -3.74
CA PRO A 183 30.41 39.09 -4.98
C PRO A 183 29.68 38.49 -6.19
N SER A 184 29.19 39.34 -7.09
CA SER A 184 28.46 38.91 -8.29
C SER A 184 28.41 40.05 -9.29
N GLU A 185 28.79 39.75 -10.54
CA GLU A 185 28.54 40.64 -11.68
C GLU A 185 27.10 40.53 -12.21
N GLU A 186 26.37 39.48 -11.80
CA GLU A 186 24.97 39.23 -12.14
C GLU A 186 24.06 39.70 -11.00
N ASP A 187 22.85 40.16 -11.34
CA ASP A 187 21.81 40.43 -10.35
C ASP A 187 21.40 39.15 -9.62
N LEU A 188 20.96 39.30 -8.37
CA LEU A 188 20.67 38.20 -7.45
C LEU A 188 19.36 38.46 -6.72
N ASP A 189 18.50 37.44 -6.72
CA ASP A 189 17.28 37.38 -5.93
C ASP A 189 17.62 36.79 -4.55
N PHE A 190 17.22 37.48 -3.48
CA PHE A 190 17.51 37.12 -2.09
C PHE A 190 16.24 36.79 -1.33
N THR A 191 16.20 35.62 -0.69
CA THR A 191 15.17 35.24 0.27
C THR A 191 15.79 35.11 1.65
N VAL A 192 15.39 35.97 2.60
CA VAL A 192 15.78 35.88 4.01
C VAL A 192 14.62 35.34 4.84
N ALA A 193 14.77 34.14 5.40
CA ALA A 193 13.69 33.49 6.15
C ALA A 193 13.33 34.28 7.43
N ASN A 194 12.03 34.50 7.64
CA ASN A 194 11.47 35.23 8.79
C ASN A 194 11.86 36.71 8.91
N ALA A 195 12.43 37.33 7.86
CA ALA A 195 12.74 38.76 7.85
C ALA A 195 11.47 39.60 8.01
N HIS A 196 11.53 40.63 8.87
CA HIS A 196 10.46 41.61 9.07
C HIS A 196 10.64 42.86 8.21
N LEU A 197 11.89 43.14 7.83
CA LEU A 197 12.30 44.17 6.89
C LEU A 197 13.47 43.58 6.10
N GLN A 198 13.44 43.72 4.78
CA GLN A 198 14.50 43.34 3.86
C GLN A 198 14.70 44.46 2.84
N SER A 199 15.95 44.74 2.50
CA SER A 199 16.34 45.61 1.39
C SER A 199 17.65 45.12 0.81
N ASP A 200 17.82 45.25 -0.50
CA ASP A 200 19.08 44.94 -1.19
C ASP A 200 19.59 46.12 -2.01
N GLU A 201 20.90 46.15 -2.23
CA GLU A 201 21.56 47.16 -3.05
C GLU A 201 22.71 46.53 -3.87
N THR A 202 22.92 47.06 -5.07
CA THR A 202 24.08 46.71 -5.91
C THR A 202 25.15 47.79 -5.76
N ALA A 203 26.33 47.42 -5.27
CA ALA A 203 27.47 48.33 -5.13
C ALA A 203 28.77 47.64 -5.58
N ASN A 204 29.48 48.25 -6.54
CA ASN A 204 30.83 47.84 -6.95
C ASN A 204 31.02 46.34 -7.27
N GLY A 205 30.10 45.71 -8.00
CA GLY A 205 30.19 44.27 -8.34
C GLY A 205 29.89 43.33 -7.17
N THR A 206 29.24 43.85 -6.13
CA THR A 206 28.74 43.10 -4.98
C THR A 206 27.25 43.38 -4.83
N ARG A 207 26.46 42.33 -4.66
CA ARG A 207 25.05 42.41 -4.29
C ARG A 207 24.96 42.23 -2.78
N LYS A 208 24.37 43.21 -2.10
CA LYS A 208 24.29 43.26 -0.64
C LYS A 208 22.83 43.23 -0.20
N VAL A 209 22.48 42.29 0.67
CA VAL A 209 21.15 42.22 1.30
C VAL A 209 21.25 42.58 2.77
N GLU A 210 20.37 43.46 3.24
CA GLU A 210 20.18 43.79 4.66
C GLU A 210 18.80 43.31 5.14
N ALA A 211 18.75 42.76 6.35
CA ALA A 211 17.51 42.27 6.94
C ALA A 211 17.45 42.41 8.47
N THR A 212 16.24 42.62 8.98
CA THR A 212 15.93 42.54 10.42
C THR A 212 15.23 41.22 10.74
N LEU A 213 15.79 40.46 11.68
CA LEU A 213 15.38 39.10 12.02
C LEU A 213 14.74 39.02 13.42
N PRO A 214 13.95 37.97 13.72
CA PRO A 214 13.43 37.73 15.05
C PRO A 214 14.53 37.50 16.10
N SER A 215 14.14 37.63 17.37
CA SER A 215 15.03 37.49 18.53
C SER A 215 15.67 36.10 18.71
N THR A 216 15.12 35.05 18.12
CA THR A 216 15.54 33.65 18.29
C THR A 216 15.20 32.82 17.05
N GLY A 217 15.97 31.75 16.80
CA GLY A 217 15.67 30.76 15.76
C GLY A 217 16.88 30.47 14.88
N THR A 218 16.63 30.11 13.63
CA THR A 218 17.66 29.87 12.62
C THR A 218 17.71 31.05 11.66
N LEU A 219 18.88 31.67 11.50
CA LEU A 219 19.16 32.54 10.38
C LEU A 219 19.32 31.65 9.15
N MET A 220 18.57 31.96 8.09
CA MET A 220 18.62 31.24 6.82
C MET A 220 18.44 32.25 5.70
N ILE A 221 19.46 32.35 4.84
CA ILE A 221 19.48 33.22 3.66
C ILE A 221 19.73 32.31 2.48
N SER A 222 18.89 32.40 1.45
CA SER A 222 19.15 31.81 0.15
C SER A 222 19.18 32.88 -0.93
N TRP A 223 20.05 32.69 -1.90
CA TRP A 223 20.13 33.54 -3.09
C TRP A 223 20.33 32.70 -4.34
N GLN A 224 19.85 33.23 -5.45
CA GLN A 224 19.99 32.67 -6.77
C GLN A 224 20.18 33.80 -7.77
N ARG A 225 20.70 33.49 -8.95
CA ARG A 225 20.74 34.42 -10.08
C ARG A 225 19.34 34.99 -10.33
N GLU A 226 19.21 36.30 -10.26
CA GLU A 226 17.97 36.97 -10.66
C GLU A 226 17.77 36.74 -12.15
N ILE A 227 16.55 36.35 -12.56
CA ILE A 227 16.22 36.18 -13.97
C ILE A 227 15.73 37.53 -14.47
N PRO A 228 16.49 38.27 -15.32
CA PRO A 228 16.06 39.59 -15.77
C PRO A 228 14.72 39.49 -16.50
N GLU A 229 13.81 40.45 -16.33
CA GLU A 229 12.59 40.55 -17.18
C GLU A 229 12.93 40.57 -18.69
N ALA A 230 14.14 41.00 -19.05
CA ALA A 230 14.64 40.92 -20.42
C ALA A 230 15.14 39.51 -20.84
N ALA A 231 15.57 38.66 -19.91
CA ALA A 231 15.92 37.26 -20.20
C ALA A 231 14.67 36.40 -20.47
N VAL A 232 13.49 36.84 -19.98
CA VAL A 232 12.18 36.32 -20.40
C VAL A 232 11.94 36.51 -21.92
N GLN A 233 12.73 37.35 -22.62
CA GLN A 233 12.69 37.44 -24.08
C GLN A 233 13.43 36.32 -24.83
N GLN A 234 14.27 35.51 -24.18
CA GLN A 234 14.65 34.23 -24.77
C GLN A 234 13.46 33.27 -24.62
N GLN A 235 12.66 33.17 -25.69
CA GLN A 235 11.58 32.21 -25.77
C GLN A 235 12.16 30.80 -25.58
N ALA A 236 11.73 30.14 -24.51
CA ALA A 236 12.09 28.77 -24.19
C ALA A 236 11.87 27.85 -25.40
N GLN A 237 12.96 27.29 -25.95
CA GLN A 237 12.85 26.32 -27.04
C GLN A 237 12.63 24.94 -26.44
N VAL A 238 11.46 24.38 -26.73
CA VAL A 238 11.05 23.07 -26.20
C VAL A 238 10.98 22.08 -27.34
N TYR A 239 11.68 20.96 -27.21
CA TYR A 239 11.56 19.80 -28.09
C TYR A 239 10.85 18.67 -27.34
N ALA A 240 10.06 17.85 -28.04
CA ALA A 240 9.30 16.76 -27.42
C ALA A 240 9.44 15.43 -28.18
N GLU A 241 9.65 14.34 -27.44
CA GLU A 241 9.43 12.96 -27.90
C GLU A 241 8.20 12.37 -27.21
N VAL A 242 7.19 12.02 -28.01
CA VAL A 242 5.92 11.47 -27.53
C VAL A 242 5.92 9.95 -27.70
N TYR A 243 5.70 9.21 -26.62
CA TYR A 243 5.65 7.75 -26.61
C TYR A 243 4.27 7.30 -26.13
N THR A 244 3.44 6.77 -27.03
CA THR A 244 2.09 6.32 -26.70
C THR A 244 1.97 4.81 -26.81
N LEU A 245 1.49 4.16 -25.74
CA LEU A 245 0.98 2.79 -25.78
C LEU A 245 -0.55 2.82 -25.73
N VAL A 246 -1.19 2.25 -26.75
CA VAL A 246 -2.65 2.10 -26.85
C VAL A 246 -3.03 0.65 -26.58
N GLY A 247 -3.76 0.40 -25.51
CA GLY A 247 -4.37 -0.90 -25.21
C GLY A 247 -5.86 -0.90 -25.54
N ILE A 248 -6.27 -1.86 -26.36
CA ILE A 248 -7.69 -2.06 -26.71
C ILE A 248 -8.19 -3.34 -26.05
N SER A 249 -9.30 -3.22 -25.32
CA SER A 249 -10.03 -4.31 -24.67
C SER A 249 -11.51 -4.25 -25.02
N ASP A 250 -12.28 -5.26 -24.60
CA ASP A 250 -13.74 -5.30 -24.80
C ASP A 250 -14.42 -4.05 -24.22
N GLY A 251 -14.97 -3.20 -25.10
CA GLY A 251 -15.65 -1.95 -24.76
C GLY A 251 -14.77 -0.73 -24.41
N LEU A 252 -13.43 -0.85 -24.34
CA LEU A 252 -12.56 0.23 -23.84
C LEU A 252 -11.21 0.32 -24.56
N MET A 253 -10.83 1.53 -24.96
CA MET A 253 -9.48 1.92 -25.32
C MET A 253 -8.86 2.67 -24.14
N ARG A 254 -7.65 2.27 -23.72
CA ARG A 254 -6.78 3.04 -22.82
C ARG A 254 -5.52 3.44 -23.57
N ALA A 255 -5.08 4.67 -23.41
CA ALA A 255 -3.80 5.16 -23.90
C ALA A 255 -2.97 5.72 -22.74
N THR A 256 -1.76 5.22 -22.58
CA THR A 256 -0.73 5.80 -21.71
C THR A 256 0.29 6.49 -22.61
N THR A 257 0.46 7.79 -22.41
CA THR A 257 1.38 8.62 -23.17
C THR A 257 2.43 9.23 -22.25
N THR A 258 3.69 8.95 -22.50
CA THR A 258 4.83 9.62 -21.87
C THR A 258 5.39 10.63 -22.86
N VAL A 259 5.56 11.88 -22.43
CA VAL A 259 6.17 12.95 -23.21
C VAL A 259 7.48 13.36 -22.54
N GLU A 260 8.59 13.06 -23.22
CA GLU A 260 9.93 13.52 -22.84
C GLU A 260 10.21 14.87 -23.50
N HIS A 261 10.43 15.90 -22.68
CA HIS A 261 10.74 17.24 -23.13
C HIS A 261 12.24 17.51 -22.98
N THR A 262 12.81 18.28 -23.92
CA THR A 262 14.10 18.96 -23.75
C THR A 262 13.85 20.46 -23.85
N ILE A 263 14.01 21.17 -22.73
CA ILE A 263 13.72 22.59 -22.53
C ILE A 263 15.05 23.35 -22.49
N LEU A 264 15.22 24.29 -23.43
CA LEU A 264 16.45 25.08 -23.61
C LEU A 264 16.18 26.58 -23.47
N PHE A 265 17.24 27.33 -23.15
CA PHE A 265 17.32 28.80 -23.00
C PHE A 265 16.55 29.40 -21.81
N ALA A 266 15.33 28.96 -21.55
CA ALA A 266 14.54 29.40 -20.40
C ALA A 266 13.63 28.26 -19.91
N GLY A 267 13.44 28.15 -18.58
CA GLY A 267 12.59 27.13 -17.99
C GLY A 267 11.09 27.31 -18.29
N LYS A 268 10.31 26.23 -18.13
CA LYS A 268 8.84 26.22 -18.26
C LYS A 268 8.17 25.74 -16.98
N ASP A 269 7.38 26.60 -16.35
CA ASP A 269 6.50 26.27 -15.22
C ASP A 269 5.09 25.84 -15.65
N LYS A 270 4.73 26.11 -16.91
CA LYS A 270 3.49 25.66 -17.57
C LYS A 270 3.80 24.89 -18.87
N LEU A 271 3.14 23.74 -19.02
CA LEU A 271 3.11 22.93 -20.24
C LEU A 271 1.66 22.76 -20.71
N GLU A 272 1.44 22.66 -22.02
CA GLU A 272 0.10 22.47 -22.61
C GLU A 272 0.11 21.35 -23.65
N PHE A 273 -0.97 20.57 -23.70
CA PHE A 273 -1.11 19.43 -24.63
C PHE A 273 -2.53 19.41 -25.20
N GLN A 274 -2.68 19.29 -26.51
CA GLN A 274 -3.97 18.96 -27.11
C GLN A 274 -4.22 17.46 -26.92
N VAL A 275 -5.26 17.12 -26.17
CA VAL A 275 -5.76 15.76 -26.01
C VAL A 275 -6.68 15.42 -27.19
N PRO A 276 -6.58 14.22 -27.80
CA PRO A 276 -7.44 13.81 -28.91
C PRO A 276 -8.93 13.75 -28.54
N GLU A 277 -9.80 14.12 -29.49
CA GLU A 277 -11.25 14.14 -29.28
C GLU A 277 -11.82 12.78 -28.85
N GLY A 278 -12.73 12.84 -27.87
CA GLY A 278 -13.39 11.66 -27.30
C GLY A 278 -12.55 10.87 -26.30
N MET A 279 -11.33 11.30 -25.99
CA MET A 279 -10.55 10.76 -24.87
C MET A 279 -10.90 11.50 -23.57
N THR A 280 -11.19 10.74 -22.51
CA THR A 280 -11.29 11.22 -21.14
C THR A 280 -9.94 11.07 -20.48
N LEU A 281 -9.39 12.16 -19.94
CA LEU A 281 -8.14 12.12 -19.18
C LEU A 281 -8.41 11.53 -17.78
N VAL A 282 -7.64 10.50 -17.41
CA VAL A 282 -7.79 9.76 -16.15
C VAL A 282 -6.79 10.25 -15.11
N ASP A 283 -5.53 10.43 -15.51
CA ASP A 283 -4.44 10.76 -14.61
C ASP A 283 -3.28 11.44 -15.34
N VAL A 284 -2.49 12.24 -14.59
CA VAL A 284 -1.30 12.96 -15.06
C VAL A 284 -0.25 12.91 -13.95
N GLU A 285 0.92 12.37 -14.26
CA GLU A 285 2.05 12.22 -13.34
C GLU A 285 3.29 12.93 -13.88
N GLY A 286 3.99 13.67 -13.03
CA GLY A 286 5.23 14.35 -13.36
C GLY A 286 5.95 14.87 -12.11
N VAL A 287 7.28 14.96 -12.17
CA VAL A 287 8.05 15.54 -11.06
C VAL A 287 7.68 17.01 -10.89
N GLY A 288 7.42 17.46 -9.67
CA GLY A 288 7.02 18.84 -9.40
C GLY A 288 5.66 19.26 -9.94
N LEU A 289 4.79 18.31 -10.34
CA LEU A 289 3.43 18.61 -10.74
C LEU A 289 2.66 19.28 -9.59
N ARG A 290 2.16 20.49 -9.81
CA ARG A 290 1.39 21.29 -8.83
C ARG A 290 -0.11 21.12 -9.02
N ASP A 291 -0.57 21.22 -10.26
CA ASP A 291 -1.99 21.17 -10.64
C ASP A 291 -2.09 20.84 -12.14
N TRP A 292 -3.20 20.25 -12.58
CA TRP A 292 -3.49 20.05 -14.00
C TRP A 292 -4.98 20.22 -14.28
N LYS A 293 -5.31 20.77 -15.45
CA LYS A 293 -6.68 21.06 -15.86
C LYS A 293 -6.89 20.70 -17.32
N HIS A 294 -7.79 19.75 -17.56
CA HIS A 294 -8.33 19.52 -18.89
C HIS A 294 -9.45 20.53 -19.14
N ARG A 295 -9.25 21.43 -20.10
CA ARG A 295 -10.17 22.51 -20.46
C ARG A 295 -11.20 22.04 -21.51
N ASP A 296 -12.31 22.78 -21.64
CA ASP A 296 -13.38 22.47 -22.60
C ASP A 296 -12.96 22.55 -24.08
N ASP A 297 -11.80 23.17 -24.38
CA ASP A 297 -11.16 23.22 -25.70
C ASP A 297 -10.32 21.95 -26.02
N GLY A 298 -10.32 20.96 -25.13
CA GLY A 298 -9.52 19.73 -25.24
C GLY A 298 -8.04 19.93 -24.93
N VAL A 299 -7.64 21.09 -24.43
CA VAL A 299 -6.26 21.34 -23.99
C VAL A 299 -6.10 20.94 -22.52
N LEU A 300 -5.15 20.06 -22.28
CA LEU A 300 -4.60 19.79 -20.96
C LEU A 300 -3.56 20.87 -20.63
N GLU A 301 -3.85 21.70 -19.64
CA GLU A 301 -2.91 22.61 -19.00
C GLU A 301 -2.26 21.91 -17.79
N VAL A 302 -0.93 21.94 -17.71
CA VAL A 302 -0.14 21.33 -16.65
C VAL A 302 0.71 22.41 -16.00
N LEU A 303 0.56 22.58 -14.68
CA LEU A 303 1.24 23.60 -13.89
C LEU A 303 2.22 22.92 -12.94
N LEU A 304 3.46 23.39 -12.94
CA LEU A 304 4.54 22.87 -12.10
C LEU A 304 4.76 23.78 -10.88
N ASN A 305 5.49 23.28 -9.88
CA ASN A 305 5.93 24.05 -8.72
C ASN A 305 7.32 24.69 -8.88
N TYR A 306 8.02 24.42 -9.99
CA TYR A 306 9.25 25.09 -10.43
C TYR A 306 9.25 25.25 -11.95
N ALA A 307 10.08 26.15 -12.49
CA ALA A 307 10.31 26.24 -13.93
C ALA A 307 11.22 25.09 -14.38
N ALA A 308 10.70 24.13 -15.13
CA ALA A 308 11.46 22.97 -15.58
C ALA A 308 12.49 23.34 -16.66
N GLU A 309 13.72 22.87 -16.49
CA GLU A 309 14.86 23.08 -17.38
C GLU A 309 15.51 21.76 -17.77
N GLY A 310 16.16 21.70 -18.93
CA GLY A 310 16.79 20.49 -19.41
C GLY A 310 15.76 19.41 -19.76
N ASN A 311 15.92 18.19 -19.22
CA ASN A 311 15.02 17.08 -19.55
C ASN A 311 13.87 16.98 -18.55
N TYR A 312 12.63 16.92 -19.06
CA TYR A 312 11.42 16.80 -18.25
C TYR A 312 10.44 15.75 -18.80
N SER A 313 10.16 14.72 -18.00
CA SER A 313 9.21 13.65 -18.33
C SER A 313 7.84 13.91 -17.70
N LEU A 314 6.79 13.80 -18.51
CA LEU A 314 5.39 13.82 -18.07
C LEU A 314 4.69 12.56 -18.60
N THR A 315 3.97 11.83 -17.75
CA THR A 315 3.13 10.72 -18.18
C THR A 315 1.66 11.04 -17.94
N MET A 316 0.80 10.68 -18.89
CA MET A 316 -0.65 10.85 -18.79
C MET A 316 -1.38 9.59 -19.24
N THR A 317 -2.46 9.25 -18.53
CA THR A 317 -3.34 8.14 -18.88
C THR A 317 -4.70 8.68 -19.29
N SER A 318 -5.22 8.21 -20.42
CA SER A 318 -6.51 8.61 -20.98
C SER A 318 -7.27 7.41 -21.51
N GLU A 319 -8.60 7.49 -21.55
CA GLU A 319 -9.48 6.39 -21.92
C GLU A 319 -10.63 6.85 -22.81
N ARG A 320 -11.13 5.95 -23.65
CA ARG A 320 -12.31 6.17 -24.51
C ARG A 320 -13.15 4.89 -24.61
N PRO A 321 -14.47 4.94 -24.35
CA PRO A 321 -15.37 3.83 -24.64
C PRO A 321 -15.36 3.48 -26.13
N VAL A 322 -15.28 2.18 -26.45
CA VAL A 322 -15.29 1.65 -27.82
C VAL A 322 -16.58 0.87 -28.03
N GLY A 323 -17.36 1.23 -29.07
CA GLY A 323 -18.59 0.53 -29.39
C GLY A 323 -18.35 -0.86 -29.98
N ALA A 324 -19.20 -1.83 -29.63
CA ALA A 324 -19.11 -3.26 -29.99
C ALA A 324 -19.15 -3.60 -31.51
N LYS A 325 -19.14 -2.60 -32.39
CA LYS A 325 -19.03 -2.77 -33.85
C LYS A 325 -17.78 -2.14 -34.47
N GLY A 326 -16.85 -1.63 -33.65
CA GLY A 326 -15.63 -0.98 -34.14
C GLY A 326 -15.95 0.19 -35.08
N GLY A 327 -16.54 1.27 -34.55
CA GLY A 327 -16.71 2.51 -35.31
C GLY A 327 -15.37 3.14 -35.66
N ASP A 328 -15.38 4.23 -36.44
CA ASP A 328 -14.15 4.95 -36.83
C ASP A 328 -13.32 5.32 -35.59
N LEU A 329 -12.25 4.55 -35.42
CA LEU A 329 -11.38 4.58 -34.26
C LEU A 329 -9.97 4.82 -34.77
N SER A 330 -9.30 5.80 -34.20
CA SER A 330 -7.88 6.07 -34.48
C SER A 330 -7.09 5.96 -33.20
N ALA A 331 -5.82 5.60 -33.32
CA ALA A 331 -4.91 5.68 -32.19
C ALA A 331 -4.79 7.14 -31.71
N PRO A 332 -5.00 7.44 -30.42
CA PRO A 332 -4.85 8.78 -29.89
C PRO A 332 -3.38 9.23 -29.96
N ILE A 333 -3.15 10.39 -30.56
CA ILE A 333 -1.84 11.04 -30.63
C ILE A 333 -1.95 12.39 -29.90
N VAL A 334 -1.42 12.45 -28.67
CA VAL A 334 -1.35 13.69 -27.90
C VAL A 334 -0.36 14.64 -28.58
N LYS A 335 -0.76 15.90 -28.76
CA LYS A 335 0.07 16.93 -29.38
C LYS A 335 0.55 17.92 -28.30
N PRO A 336 1.85 17.95 -27.96
CA PRO A 336 2.43 19.01 -27.15
C PRO A 336 2.27 20.37 -27.85
N LEU A 337 1.92 21.41 -27.10
CA LEU A 337 1.73 22.78 -27.57
C LEU A 337 2.90 23.67 -27.09
N GLY A 338 3.23 24.70 -27.87
CA GLY A 338 4.36 25.58 -27.56
C GLY A 338 5.75 24.91 -27.70
N VAL A 339 5.86 23.86 -28.51
CA VAL A 339 7.12 23.16 -28.80
C VAL A 339 7.60 23.45 -30.23
N GLU A 340 8.92 23.56 -30.41
CA GLU A 340 9.60 23.76 -31.70
C GLU A 340 9.46 22.54 -32.60
N ARG A 341 9.49 21.34 -32.00
CA ARG A 341 9.27 20.08 -32.73
C ARG A 341 8.80 18.98 -31.78
N ALA A 342 7.70 18.33 -32.18
CA ALA A 342 7.30 17.03 -31.65
C ALA A 342 7.56 15.94 -32.70
N LYS A 343 8.09 14.81 -32.24
CA LYS A 343 8.10 13.53 -32.97
C LYS A 343 7.63 12.46 -31.99
N GLY A 344 7.24 11.29 -32.49
CA GLY A 344 6.80 10.26 -31.56
C GLY A 344 6.71 8.86 -32.13
N TRP A 345 6.34 7.97 -31.21
CA TRP A 345 6.20 6.55 -31.42
C TRP A 345 4.86 6.09 -30.83
N LEU A 346 4.28 5.09 -31.48
CA LEU A 346 2.99 4.53 -31.12
C LEU A 346 3.09 3.02 -31.14
N GLY A 347 2.79 2.37 -30.00
CA GLY A 347 2.53 0.94 -29.91
C GLY A 347 1.03 0.69 -29.73
N VAL A 348 0.49 -0.34 -30.37
CA VAL A 348 -0.90 -0.79 -30.17
C VAL A 348 -0.89 -2.25 -29.70
N GLU A 349 -1.48 -2.51 -28.54
CA GLU A 349 -1.67 -3.85 -27.98
C GLU A 349 -3.16 -4.26 -27.98
N SER A 350 -3.40 -5.57 -28.10
CA SER A 350 -4.72 -6.18 -27.91
C SER A 350 -4.80 -6.83 -26.53
N ARG A 351 -5.93 -6.68 -25.85
CA ARG A 351 -6.27 -7.37 -24.61
C ARG A 351 -7.49 -8.25 -24.84
N GLY A 352 -7.26 -9.54 -25.04
CA GLY A 352 -8.31 -10.54 -25.28
C GLY A 352 -8.30 -11.07 -26.71
N ASN A 353 -9.48 -11.30 -27.26
CA ASN A 353 -9.74 -11.95 -28.55
C ASN A 353 -9.91 -10.97 -29.74
N LEU A 354 -9.37 -9.76 -29.62
CA LEU A 354 -9.47 -8.73 -30.65
C LEU A 354 -8.31 -8.85 -31.64
N GLU A 355 -8.64 -8.98 -32.92
CA GLU A 355 -7.71 -8.73 -34.01
C GLU A 355 -7.71 -7.23 -34.33
N ILE A 356 -6.51 -6.64 -34.39
CA ILE A 356 -6.31 -5.20 -34.66
C ILE A 356 -5.49 -5.06 -35.94
N ARG A 357 -6.00 -4.29 -36.89
CA ARG A 357 -5.30 -3.90 -38.14
C ARG A 357 -5.30 -2.38 -38.27
N SER A 358 -4.34 -1.81 -38.98
CA SER A 358 -4.41 -0.39 -39.36
C SER A 358 -5.21 -0.18 -40.63
N GLY A 359 -5.96 0.92 -40.68
CA GLY A 359 -6.53 1.46 -41.91
C GLY A 359 -5.49 2.23 -42.74
N GLU A 360 -5.95 3.25 -43.47
CA GLU A 360 -5.08 4.12 -44.27
C GLU A 360 -4.29 5.07 -43.34
N VAL A 361 -2.99 4.80 -43.18
CA VAL A 361 -2.10 5.56 -42.29
C VAL A 361 -1.59 6.82 -42.97
N VAL A 362 -1.70 7.97 -42.28
CA VAL A 362 -1.27 9.28 -42.75
C VAL A 362 -0.11 9.79 -41.90
N GLN A 363 0.98 10.23 -42.53
CA GLN A 363 2.17 10.85 -41.93
C GLN A 363 2.85 10.08 -40.76
N ALA A 364 2.56 8.78 -40.62
CA ALA A 364 3.30 7.85 -39.77
C ALA A 364 3.88 6.69 -40.61
N THR A 365 4.99 6.11 -40.14
CA THR A 365 5.68 4.99 -40.79
C THR A 365 5.60 3.78 -39.88
N ALA A 366 5.17 2.63 -40.41
CA ALA A 366 5.17 1.37 -39.68
C ALA A 366 6.60 0.90 -39.37
N VAL A 367 6.81 0.31 -38.19
CA VAL A 367 8.10 -0.20 -37.70
C VAL A 367 7.93 -1.60 -37.12
N ASP A 368 9.01 -2.38 -36.98
CA ASP A 368 8.97 -3.63 -36.21
C ASP A 368 8.65 -3.30 -34.74
N VAL A 369 7.68 -3.99 -34.15
CA VAL A 369 7.26 -3.78 -32.76
C VAL A 369 8.41 -3.97 -31.76
N ARG A 370 9.42 -4.78 -32.07
CA ARG A 370 10.64 -4.95 -31.27
C ARG A 370 11.60 -3.77 -31.35
N SER A 371 11.42 -2.88 -32.33
CA SER A 371 12.19 -1.64 -32.47
C SER A 371 11.53 -0.43 -31.78
N LEU A 372 10.37 -0.64 -31.16
CA LEU A 372 9.72 0.40 -30.35
C LEU A 372 10.58 0.76 -29.12
N PRO A 373 10.59 2.04 -28.70
CA PRO A 373 11.36 2.49 -27.53
C PRO A 373 11.00 1.75 -26.24
N GLY A 374 11.96 1.67 -25.32
CA GLY A 374 11.75 1.10 -23.98
C GLY A 374 10.65 1.82 -23.19
N ALA A 375 10.39 3.10 -23.46
CA ALA A 375 9.27 3.86 -22.90
C ALA A 375 7.88 3.32 -23.31
N ILE A 376 7.78 2.52 -24.37
CA ILE A 376 6.54 1.82 -24.78
C ILE A 376 6.60 0.36 -24.32
N LEU A 377 7.69 -0.35 -24.62
CA LEU A 377 7.81 -1.78 -24.31
C LEU A 377 7.89 -2.08 -22.81
N GLY A 378 8.34 -1.13 -21.99
CA GLY A 378 8.37 -1.25 -20.53
C GLY A 378 7.02 -1.08 -19.85
N LEU A 379 6.02 -0.51 -20.53
CA LEU A 379 4.67 -0.28 -19.98
C LEU A 379 3.77 -1.52 -20.03
N THR A 380 4.17 -2.59 -20.71
CA THR A 380 3.33 -3.77 -20.92
C THR A 380 4.06 -5.10 -20.88
N LYS A 381 3.30 -6.14 -20.56
CA LYS A 381 3.67 -7.56 -20.69
C LYS A 381 2.90 -8.27 -21.80
N GLN A 382 1.98 -7.58 -22.48
CA GLN A 382 1.20 -8.10 -23.59
C GLN A 382 1.97 -7.96 -24.92
N PRO A 383 1.69 -8.80 -25.93
CA PRO A 383 2.22 -8.59 -27.27
C PRO A 383 1.71 -7.28 -27.88
N VAL A 384 2.62 -6.34 -28.13
CA VAL A 384 2.34 -5.19 -29.00
C VAL A 384 2.22 -5.70 -30.43
N LEU A 385 1.08 -5.40 -31.09
CA LEU A 385 0.72 -5.92 -32.41
C LEU A 385 1.13 -4.99 -33.54
N LEU A 386 0.99 -3.68 -33.33
CA LEU A 386 1.34 -2.64 -34.32
C LEU A 386 2.32 -1.64 -33.72
N GLY A 387 3.26 -1.17 -34.53
CA GLY A 387 4.25 -0.16 -34.15
C GLY A 387 4.36 0.91 -35.24
N TYR A 388 4.33 2.18 -34.85
CA TYR A 388 4.52 3.32 -35.75
C TYR A 388 5.48 4.35 -35.18
N LYS A 389 6.09 5.11 -36.10
CA LYS A 389 6.88 6.32 -35.82
C LYS A 389 6.35 7.48 -36.66
N TYR A 390 6.23 8.66 -36.07
CA TYR A 390 5.81 9.89 -36.74
C TYR A 390 6.77 11.05 -36.44
N LEU A 391 6.78 12.07 -37.31
CA LEU A 391 7.73 13.19 -37.26
C LEU A 391 7.07 14.56 -37.04
N ASN A 392 5.75 14.60 -36.94
CA ASN A 392 4.93 15.77 -36.65
C ASN A 392 3.58 15.35 -36.05
N ASP A 393 2.73 16.33 -35.74
CA ASP A 393 1.41 16.20 -35.12
C ASP A 393 0.25 15.95 -36.11
N GLN A 394 0.52 15.85 -37.41
CA GLN A 394 -0.48 15.58 -38.46
C GLN A 394 -0.61 14.07 -38.77
N ALA A 395 0.01 13.23 -37.95
CA ALA A 395 -0.08 11.79 -38.08
C ALA A 395 -1.48 11.28 -37.71
N SER A 396 -1.98 10.32 -38.47
CA SER A 396 -3.23 9.60 -38.18
C SER A 396 -3.04 8.12 -38.44
N VAL A 397 -3.42 7.30 -37.46
CA VAL A 397 -3.37 5.84 -37.53
C VAL A 397 -4.77 5.30 -37.23
N PRO A 398 -5.64 5.18 -38.25
CA PRO A 398 -6.94 4.51 -38.10
C PRO A 398 -6.75 3.04 -37.73
N LEU A 399 -7.64 2.51 -36.89
CA LEU A 399 -7.60 1.17 -36.33
C LEU A 399 -8.89 0.43 -36.68
N GLN A 400 -8.75 -0.70 -37.35
CA GLN A 400 -9.83 -1.64 -37.65
C GLN A 400 -9.78 -2.76 -36.60
N ILE A 401 -10.83 -2.88 -35.80
CA ILE A 401 -10.99 -3.94 -34.81
C ILE A 401 -11.93 -5.00 -35.36
N GLN A 402 -11.50 -6.26 -35.33
CA GLN A 402 -12.37 -7.41 -35.53
C GLN A 402 -12.36 -8.25 -34.24
N GLN A 403 -13.48 -8.26 -33.52
CA GLN A 403 -13.68 -9.16 -32.38
C GLN A 403 -13.99 -10.56 -32.91
N HIS A 404 -13.15 -11.53 -32.55
CA HIS A 404 -13.45 -12.94 -32.80
C HIS A 404 -14.23 -13.50 -31.61
N ALA A 405 -15.06 -14.51 -31.85
CA ALA A 405 -15.71 -15.23 -30.76
C ALA A 405 -14.67 -16.06 -30.00
N ASP A 406 -14.71 -16.02 -28.67
CA ASP A 406 -13.96 -16.98 -27.86
C ASP A 406 -14.43 -18.40 -28.20
N VAL A 407 -13.48 -19.25 -28.57
CA VAL A 407 -13.70 -20.70 -28.56
C VAL A 407 -13.43 -21.15 -27.13
N ASP A 408 -14.49 -21.47 -26.39
CA ASP A 408 -14.37 -22.11 -25.08
C ASP A 408 -13.70 -23.48 -25.24
N VAL A 409 -12.37 -23.52 -25.09
CA VAL A 409 -11.64 -24.75 -24.86
C VAL A 409 -12.10 -25.29 -23.52
N LEU A 410 -12.83 -26.41 -23.52
CA LEU A 410 -13.29 -27.10 -22.32
C LEU A 410 -12.09 -27.43 -21.41
N VAL A 411 -12.00 -26.76 -20.26
CA VAL A 411 -10.99 -27.03 -19.21
C VAL A 411 -11.61 -27.54 -17.91
N THR A 412 -12.85 -28.05 -17.96
CA THR A 412 -13.44 -28.82 -16.84
C THR A 412 -13.47 -30.28 -17.23
N LEU A 413 -12.68 -31.09 -16.53
CA LEU A 413 -12.53 -32.52 -16.76
C LEU A 413 -12.38 -33.24 -15.42
N LEU A 414 -12.66 -34.54 -15.43
CA LEU A 414 -12.46 -35.42 -14.29
C LEU A 414 -11.20 -36.24 -14.57
N ASP A 415 -10.12 -36.00 -13.84
CA ASP A 415 -8.90 -36.82 -13.92
C ASP A 415 -9.27 -38.29 -13.65
N GLU A 416 -10.13 -38.50 -12.65
CA GLU A 416 -10.57 -39.80 -12.18
C GLU A 416 -12.01 -39.75 -11.66
N THR A 417 -12.75 -40.84 -11.89
CA THR A 417 -14.04 -41.15 -11.25
C THR A 417 -13.89 -42.45 -10.48
N GLN A 418 -13.83 -42.39 -9.15
CA GLN A 418 -13.78 -43.56 -8.28
C GLN A 418 -15.15 -43.81 -7.65
N ALA A 419 -15.74 -44.98 -7.91
CA ALA A 419 -17.04 -45.36 -7.37
C ALA A 419 -16.96 -46.62 -6.51
N GLN A 420 -17.74 -46.64 -5.43
CA GLN A 420 -17.92 -47.79 -4.55
C GLN A 420 -19.41 -48.03 -4.31
N THR A 421 -19.91 -49.20 -4.70
CA THR A 421 -21.31 -49.60 -4.47
C THR A 421 -21.37 -50.81 -3.56
N MET A 422 -22.13 -50.69 -2.47
CA MET A 422 -22.60 -51.84 -1.70
C MET A 422 -24.08 -52.12 -2.00
N TRP A 423 -24.51 -53.36 -1.83
CA TRP A 423 -25.91 -53.73 -2.02
C TRP A 423 -26.36 -54.79 -1.02
N THR A 424 -27.68 -54.90 -0.83
CA THR A 424 -28.31 -55.77 0.18
C THR A 424 -29.16 -56.86 -0.49
N PRO A 425 -29.44 -58.00 0.19
CA PRO A 425 -30.41 -58.99 -0.29
C PRO A 425 -31.81 -58.43 -0.58
N GLU A 426 -32.16 -57.32 0.08
CA GLU A 426 -33.42 -56.59 -0.06
C GLU A 426 -33.47 -55.70 -1.33
N GLY A 427 -32.38 -55.62 -2.10
CA GLY A 427 -32.28 -54.84 -3.33
C GLY A 427 -31.81 -53.39 -3.14
N ARG A 428 -31.76 -52.89 -1.89
CA ARG A 428 -31.20 -51.56 -1.59
C ARG A 428 -29.71 -51.51 -1.90
N ARG A 429 -29.28 -50.41 -2.51
CA ARG A 429 -27.89 -50.11 -2.88
C ARG A 429 -27.51 -48.75 -2.34
N LEU A 430 -26.25 -48.61 -1.94
CA LEU A 430 -25.64 -47.36 -1.51
C LEU A 430 -24.34 -47.20 -2.30
N THR A 431 -24.22 -46.10 -3.03
CA THR A 431 -23.05 -45.79 -3.85
C THR A 431 -22.45 -44.46 -3.40
N SER A 432 -21.14 -44.43 -3.15
CA SER A 432 -20.35 -43.20 -3.18
C SER A 432 -19.58 -43.12 -4.50
N VAL A 433 -19.46 -41.91 -5.04
CA VAL A 433 -18.62 -41.58 -6.19
C VAL A 433 -17.78 -40.34 -5.82
N ASN A 434 -16.46 -40.48 -5.88
CA ASN A 434 -15.52 -39.36 -5.82
C ASN A 434 -15.06 -39.02 -7.24
N TYR A 435 -15.26 -37.77 -7.63
CA TYR A 435 -14.79 -37.19 -8.88
C TYR A 435 -13.59 -36.28 -8.60
N GLN A 436 -12.42 -36.59 -9.17
CA GLN A 436 -11.25 -35.72 -9.10
C GLN A 436 -11.34 -34.65 -10.21
N VAL A 437 -11.85 -33.47 -9.86
CA VAL A 437 -12.19 -32.38 -10.78
C VAL A 437 -11.01 -31.44 -10.99
N ARG A 438 -10.66 -31.13 -12.25
CA ARG A 438 -9.98 -29.87 -12.61
C ARG A 438 -11.02 -28.92 -13.18
N ASN A 439 -11.12 -27.70 -12.66
CA ASN A 439 -12.11 -26.70 -13.09
C ASN A 439 -11.51 -25.30 -13.24
N ASN A 440 -11.66 -24.69 -14.42
CA ASN A 440 -11.22 -23.31 -14.65
C ASN A 440 -12.34 -22.26 -14.48
N ARG A 441 -13.59 -22.58 -14.86
CA ARG A 441 -14.68 -21.59 -15.03
C ARG A 441 -16.10 -22.11 -14.76
N LYS A 442 -16.32 -23.43 -14.64
CA LYS A 442 -17.65 -24.02 -14.52
C LYS A 442 -18.19 -23.83 -13.11
N GLN A 443 -19.44 -23.36 -12.97
CA GLN A 443 -20.05 -23.10 -11.67
C GLN A 443 -20.64 -24.36 -11.01
N PHE A 444 -21.07 -25.34 -11.80
CA PHE A 444 -21.69 -26.57 -11.32
C PHE A 444 -21.25 -27.78 -12.16
N LEU A 445 -20.94 -28.90 -11.51
CA LEU A 445 -20.91 -30.23 -12.12
C LEU A 445 -22.36 -30.71 -12.22
N ARG A 446 -22.81 -31.07 -13.43
CA ARG A 446 -24.17 -31.60 -13.61
C ARG A 446 -24.13 -33.10 -13.66
N LEU A 447 -24.93 -33.75 -12.82
CA LEU A 447 -25.01 -35.20 -12.72
C LEU A 447 -26.42 -35.65 -13.09
N THR A 448 -26.52 -36.52 -14.08
CA THR A 448 -27.73 -37.32 -14.32
C THR A 448 -27.65 -38.54 -13.41
N LEU A 449 -28.41 -38.55 -12.31
CA LEU A 449 -28.47 -39.72 -11.42
C LEU A 449 -29.18 -40.91 -12.08
N PRO A 450 -28.89 -42.16 -11.67
CA PRO A 450 -29.66 -43.34 -12.10
C PRO A 450 -31.15 -43.24 -11.77
N GLU A 451 -32.00 -43.94 -12.53
CA GLU A 451 -33.45 -43.90 -12.33
C GLU A 451 -33.85 -44.40 -10.93
N GLY A 452 -34.64 -43.59 -10.21
CA GLY A 452 -35.07 -43.91 -8.84
C GLY A 452 -33.99 -43.74 -7.76
N ALA A 453 -32.82 -43.17 -8.10
CA ALA A 453 -31.79 -42.82 -7.12
C ALA A 453 -32.17 -41.59 -6.28
N GLU A 454 -31.96 -41.66 -4.97
CA GLU A 454 -32.10 -40.56 -4.02
C GLU A 454 -30.72 -40.06 -3.59
N LEU A 455 -30.44 -38.78 -3.82
CA LEU A 455 -29.21 -38.13 -3.39
C LEU A 455 -29.20 -37.93 -1.87
N TRP A 456 -28.22 -38.49 -1.16
CA TRP A 456 -28.12 -38.42 0.30
C TRP A 456 -27.12 -37.36 0.77
N SER A 457 -25.98 -37.22 0.10
CA SER A 457 -25.00 -36.17 0.42
C SER A 457 -24.13 -35.81 -0.77
N ALA A 458 -23.61 -34.58 -0.80
CA ALA A 458 -22.57 -34.15 -1.71
C ALA A 458 -21.53 -33.28 -0.96
N SER A 459 -20.26 -33.36 -1.37
CA SER A 459 -19.19 -32.53 -0.84
C SER A 459 -18.24 -32.05 -1.94
N VAL A 460 -17.56 -30.92 -1.69
CA VAL A 460 -16.60 -30.29 -2.60
C VAL A 460 -15.38 -29.89 -1.78
N GLY A 461 -14.19 -30.38 -2.15
CA GLY A 461 -12.97 -30.19 -1.36
C GLY A 461 -13.05 -30.71 0.07
N GLY A 462 -13.92 -31.70 0.34
CA GLY A 462 -14.18 -32.22 1.68
C GLY A 462 -15.16 -31.39 2.53
N ARG A 463 -15.82 -30.35 1.97
CA ARG A 463 -16.92 -29.63 2.64
C ARG A 463 -18.26 -30.08 2.09
N ALA A 464 -19.20 -30.42 2.96
CA ALA A 464 -20.58 -30.70 2.53
C ALA A 464 -21.18 -29.46 1.86
N VAL A 465 -21.86 -29.65 0.72
CA VAL A 465 -22.53 -28.59 -0.05
C VAL A 465 -24.00 -28.92 -0.22
N GLN A 466 -24.84 -27.93 -0.54
CA GLN A 466 -26.23 -28.18 -0.94
C GLN A 466 -26.35 -28.21 -2.46
N PRO A 467 -26.61 -29.37 -3.10
CA PRO A 467 -26.85 -29.42 -4.54
C PRO A 467 -28.20 -28.80 -4.90
N ALA A 468 -28.26 -28.15 -6.06
CA ALA A 468 -29.51 -27.68 -6.63
C ALA A 468 -30.07 -28.70 -7.63
N SER A 469 -31.36 -28.58 -7.96
CA SER A 469 -31.99 -29.35 -9.03
C SER A 469 -32.18 -28.46 -10.26
N ALA A 470 -31.76 -28.93 -11.43
CA ALA A 470 -31.98 -28.27 -12.70
C ALA A 470 -33.41 -28.50 -13.23
N PRO A 471 -33.94 -27.63 -14.11
CA PRO A 471 -35.27 -27.82 -14.72
C PRO A 471 -35.41 -29.11 -15.56
N ASP A 472 -34.30 -29.72 -15.97
CA ASP A 472 -34.23 -30.99 -16.68
C ASP A 472 -34.06 -32.23 -15.76
N GLY A 473 -34.12 -32.03 -14.44
CA GLY A 473 -34.01 -33.08 -13.43
C GLY A 473 -32.57 -33.43 -13.01
N ARG A 474 -31.54 -32.83 -13.64
CA ARG A 474 -30.14 -33.09 -13.25
C ARG A 474 -29.79 -32.45 -11.91
N VAL A 475 -28.92 -33.11 -11.16
CA VAL A 475 -28.33 -32.57 -9.93
C VAL A 475 -27.20 -31.61 -10.30
N LEU A 476 -27.20 -30.42 -9.68
CA LEU A 476 -26.19 -29.38 -9.84
C LEU A 476 -25.34 -29.33 -8.56
N VAL A 477 -24.16 -29.96 -8.60
CA VAL A 477 -23.19 -29.85 -7.50
C VAL A 477 -22.32 -28.62 -7.75
N PRO A 478 -22.28 -27.61 -6.86
CA PRO A 478 -21.47 -26.41 -7.07
C PRO A 478 -19.97 -26.74 -7.16
N LEU A 479 -19.21 -25.93 -7.89
CA LEU A 479 -17.77 -26.11 -8.07
C LEU A 479 -16.99 -24.87 -7.64
N VAL A 480 -15.82 -25.12 -7.05
CA VAL A 480 -14.76 -24.12 -6.84
C VAL A 480 -13.82 -24.07 -8.04
N ARG A 481 -13.00 -23.03 -8.15
CA ARG A 481 -11.99 -22.90 -9.20
C ARG A 481 -10.69 -23.59 -8.77
N SER A 482 -10.12 -24.42 -9.64
CA SER A 482 -8.79 -25.00 -9.46
C SER A 482 -7.73 -23.90 -9.33
N GLN A 483 -6.84 -24.07 -8.36
CA GLN A 483 -5.65 -23.22 -8.21
C GLN A 483 -4.68 -23.47 -9.37
N SER A 484 -3.98 -22.42 -9.81
CA SER A 484 -2.92 -22.54 -10.82
C SER A 484 -1.55 -22.52 -10.15
N THR A 485 -0.85 -23.64 -10.19
CA THR A 485 0.51 -23.79 -9.64
C THR A 485 1.45 -24.17 -10.78
N GLY A 486 2.44 -23.32 -11.07
CA GLY A 486 3.38 -23.55 -12.18
C GLY A 486 2.74 -23.59 -13.58
N GLY A 487 1.52 -23.05 -13.72
CA GLY A 487 0.75 -23.08 -14.97
C GLY A 487 -0.19 -24.29 -15.12
N ALA A 488 -0.16 -25.26 -14.20
CA ALA A 488 -1.11 -26.37 -14.17
C ALA A 488 -2.24 -26.11 -13.17
N LEU A 489 -3.47 -26.50 -13.52
CA LEU A 489 -4.63 -26.43 -12.63
C LEU A 489 -4.61 -27.62 -11.65
N ALA A 490 -4.54 -27.37 -10.35
CA ALA A 490 -4.66 -28.41 -9.32
C ALA A 490 -6.06 -29.05 -9.33
N ALA A 491 -6.14 -30.37 -9.18
CA ALA A 491 -7.40 -31.07 -9.04
C ALA A 491 -7.93 -30.99 -7.60
N PHE A 492 -9.25 -31.15 -7.43
CA PHE A 492 -9.92 -31.23 -6.13
C PHE A 492 -11.08 -32.24 -6.19
N ASP A 493 -11.40 -32.83 -5.05
CA ASP A 493 -12.38 -33.90 -4.97
C ASP A 493 -13.82 -33.35 -4.88
N VAL A 494 -14.74 -34.01 -5.55
CA VAL A 494 -16.19 -33.82 -5.41
C VAL A 494 -16.81 -35.19 -5.11
N GLU A 495 -17.28 -35.40 -3.89
CA GLU A 495 -17.92 -36.66 -3.48
C GLU A 495 -19.44 -36.55 -3.55
N VAL A 496 -20.09 -37.59 -4.06
CA VAL A 496 -21.56 -37.73 -4.12
C VAL A 496 -21.95 -39.11 -3.62
N VAL A 497 -22.88 -39.15 -2.66
CA VAL A 497 -23.44 -40.38 -2.10
C VAL A 497 -24.94 -40.44 -2.36
N TYR A 498 -25.40 -41.56 -2.92
CA TYR A 498 -26.80 -41.77 -3.27
C TYR A 498 -27.26 -43.20 -3.02
N VAL A 499 -28.58 -43.39 -2.90
CA VAL A 499 -29.22 -44.69 -2.65
C VAL A 499 -30.20 -45.05 -3.75
N GLU A 500 -30.16 -46.31 -4.19
CA GLU A 500 -31.12 -46.90 -5.13
C GLU A 500 -31.92 -48.02 -4.45
N ASN A 501 -33.14 -48.25 -4.92
CA ASN A 501 -33.91 -49.46 -4.63
C ASN A 501 -33.95 -50.35 -5.87
N GLY A 502 -32.95 -51.22 -6.01
CA GLY A 502 -32.95 -52.26 -7.05
C GLY A 502 -33.84 -53.46 -6.70
N GLU A 503 -33.88 -54.46 -7.58
CA GLU A 503 -34.68 -55.66 -7.36
C GLU A 503 -34.19 -56.47 -6.13
N PRO A 504 -35.09 -56.95 -5.26
CA PRO A 504 -34.73 -57.83 -4.15
C PRO A 504 -34.31 -59.21 -4.67
N VAL A 505 -33.36 -59.84 -3.98
CA VAL A 505 -32.81 -61.14 -4.38
C VAL A 505 -33.91 -62.22 -4.38
N PRO A 506 -34.11 -62.94 -5.50
CA PRO A 506 -35.11 -64.00 -5.59
C PRO A 506 -34.90 -65.10 -4.54
N ALA A 507 -35.98 -65.74 -4.09
CA ALA A 507 -35.92 -66.82 -3.08
C ALA A 507 -35.05 -68.03 -3.49
N SER A 508 -34.76 -68.19 -4.79
CA SER A 508 -33.81 -69.17 -5.33
C SER A 508 -32.35 -68.92 -4.91
N GLY A 509 -32.05 -67.71 -4.44
CA GLY A 509 -30.71 -67.20 -4.15
C GLY A 509 -29.82 -67.09 -5.40
N LYS A 510 -30.43 -66.83 -6.55
CA LYS A 510 -29.78 -66.59 -7.84
C LYS A 510 -30.44 -65.39 -8.52
N GLY A 511 -29.65 -64.59 -9.21
CA GLY A 511 -30.12 -63.45 -10.00
C GLY A 511 -28.97 -62.80 -10.77
N THR A 512 -29.26 -61.66 -11.36
CA THR A 512 -28.29 -60.82 -12.05
C THR A 512 -28.25 -59.47 -11.33
N PHE A 513 -27.06 -59.03 -10.93
CA PHE A 513 -26.82 -57.67 -10.47
C PHE A 513 -26.66 -56.80 -11.71
N SER A 514 -27.25 -55.60 -11.72
CA SER A 514 -27.04 -54.59 -12.76
C SER A 514 -27.20 -53.21 -12.15
N ALA A 515 -26.23 -52.32 -12.35
CA ALA A 515 -26.23 -50.97 -11.80
C ALA A 515 -25.62 -49.97 -12.79
N THR A 516 -25.91 -48.69 -12.57
CA THR A 516 -25.43 -47.56 -13.38
C THR A 516 -24.84 -46.48 -12.47
N LEU A 517 -23.77 -45.80 -12.89
CA LEU A 517 -23.23 -44.61 -12.21
C LEU A 517 -23.91 -43.33 -12.70
N PRO A 518 -23.86 -42.22 -11.94
CA PRO A 518 -24.33 -40.94 -12.44
C PRO A 518 -23.47 -40.47 -13.62
N THR A 519 -24.11 -40.05 -14.71
CA THR A 519 -23.41 -39.50 -15.88
C THR A 519 -23.09 -38.01 -15.65
N PRO A 520 -21.80 -37.61 -15.62
CA PRO A 520 -21.41 -36.21 -15.49
C PRO A 520 -21.43 -35.47 -16.84
N ASP A 521 -21.72 -34.17 -16.83
CA ASP A 521 -21.67 -33.30 -18.03
C ASP A 521 -20.25 -32.81 -18.39
N VAL A 522 -19.24 -33.63 -18.08
CA VAL A 522 -17.81 -33.45 -18.38
C VAL A 522 -17.14 -34.83 -18.56
N PRO A 523 -16.10 -34.96 -19.39
CA PRO A 523 -15.43 -36.24 -19.62
C PRO A 523 -14.61 -36.68 -18.40
N SER A 524 -14.47 -38.00 -18.23
CA SER A 524 -13.57 -38.59 -17.24
C SER A 524 -12.44 -39.37 -17.91
N THR A 525 -11.18 -39.11 -17.55
CA THR A 525 -10.03 -39.78 -18.18
C THR A 525 -9.80 -41.20 -17.69
N TYR A 526 -10.18 -41.51 -16.43
CA TYR A 526 -10.20 -42.86 -15.88
C TYR A 526 -11.44 -43.05 -15.01
N VAL A 527 -12.06 -44.23 -15.10
CA VAL A 527 -13.17 -44.65 -14.24
C VAL A 527 -12.80 -45.97 -13.58
N ALA A 528 -12.91 -46.02 -12.24
CA ALA A 528 -12.76 -47.22 -11.44
C ALA A 528 -14.03 -47.43 -10.61
N TRP A 529 -14.61 -48.63 -10.65
CA TRP A 529 -15.82 -48.97 -9.91
C TRP A 529 -15.66 -50.30 -9.17
N THR A 530 -15.80 -50.25 -7.84
CA THR A 530 -15.79 -51.43 -6.97
C THR A 530 -17.19 -51.76 -6.50
N ILE A 531 -17.66 -52.98 -6.79
CA ILE A 531 -18.91 -53.52 -6.26
C ILE A 531 -18.60 -54.44 -5.08
N TYR A 532 -19.00 -54.04 -3.87
CA TYR A 532 -18.91 -54.89 -2.67
C TYR A 532 -20.11 -55.85 -2.63
N THR A 533 -19.84 -57.14 -2.84
CA THR A 533 -20.87 -58.19 -2.87
C THR A 533 -21.08 -58.84 -1.50
N PRO A 534 -22.32 -58.99 -1.01
CA PRO A 534 -22.60 -59.58 0.29
C PRO A 534 -21.95 -60.93 0.54
N ASP A 535 -21.63 -61.21 1.80
CA ASP A 535 -21.01 -62.47 2.23
C ASP A 535 -21.68 -63.70 1.61
N ARG A 536 -20.84 -64.65 1.17
CA ARG A 536 -21.22 -65.94 0.55
C ARG A 536 -21.81 -65.83 -0.86
N THR A 537 -21.91 -64.64 -1.43
CA THR A 537 -22.21 -64.45 -2.86
C THR A 537 -21.13 -65.13 -3.71
N ARG A 538 -21.53 -65.85 -4.76
CA ARG A 538 -20.63 -66.46 -5.74
C ARG A 538 -20.98 -65.95 -7.13
N ILE A 539 -20.05 -65.25 -7.75
CA ILE A 539 -20.21 -64.69 -9.10
C ILE A 539 -19.85 -65.74 -10.15
N LYS A 540 -20.53 -65.70 -11.29
CA LYS A 540 -20.22 -66.54 -12.46
C LYS A 540 -19.14 -65.83 -13.28
N ARG A 541 -17.91 -66.37 -13.29
CA ARG A 541 -16.71 -65.79 -13.97
C ARG A 541 -16.82 -65.39 -15.45
N LYS A 542 -17.95 -65.64 -16.12
CA LYS A 542 -18.21 -65.31 -17.54
C LYS A 542 -19.60 -64.69 -17.72
N SER A 543 -20.05 -63.88 -16.76
CA SER A 543 -21.31 -63.15 -16.83
C SER A 543 -21.13 -61.64 -16.66
N TYR A 544 -19.89 -61.15 -16.62
CA TYR A 544 -19.62 -59.72 -16.58
C TYR A 544 -20.00 -59.09 -17.92
N ASP A 545 -20.80 -58.04 -17.88
CA ASP A 545 -21.30 -57.31 -19.05
C ASP A 545 -21.56 -55.83 -18.66
N GLY A 546 -21.71 -54.95 -19.65
CA GLY A 546 -21.85 -53.50 -19.46
C GLY A 546 -20.72 -52.69 -20.11
N SER A 547 -20.63 -51.39 -19.79
CA SER A 547 -19.73 -50.44 -20.46
C SER A 547 -18.35 -50.27 -19.81
N LEU A 548 -18.11 -50.89 -18.65
CA LEU A 548 -16.80 -51.01 -17.99
C LEU A 548 -16.26 -52.45 -18.07
N ALA A 549 -14.95 -52.61 -18.21
CA ALA A 549 -14.30 -53.92 -18.25
C ALA A 549 -14.05 -54.48 -16.83
N HIS A 550 -14.44 -55.74 -16.58
CA HIS A 550 -14.06 -56.45 -15.35
C HIS A 550 -12.55 -56.70 -15.32
N VAL A 551 -11.91 -56.39 -14.20
CA VAL A 551 -10.47 -56.62 -13.95
C VAL A 551 -10.25 -57.35 -12.63
N ASP A 552 -9.16 -58.11 -12.52
CA ASP A 552 -8.79 -58.79 -11.27
C ASP A 552 -8.23 -57.82 -10.20
N TRP A 553 -7.71 -56.66 -10.65
CA TRP A 553 -7.25 -55.53 -9.84
C TRP A 553 -7.36 -54.24 -10.67
N LEU A 554 -7.62 -53.11 -10.02
CA LEU A 554 -7.69 -51.80 -10.67
C LEU A 554 -6.29 -51.32 -11.10
N SER A 555 -6.21 -50.67 -12.25
CA SER A 555 -4.99 -50.05 -12.78
C SER A 555 -4.50 -48.87 -11.91
N ASN A 556 -5.41 -48.14 -11.27
CA ASN A 556 -5.12 -47.23 -10.17
C ASN A 556 -5.88 -47.72 -8.92
N PRO A 557 -5.22 -48.26 -7.88
CA PRO A 557 -5.91 -48.86 -6.75
C PRO A 557 -6.60 -47.81 -5.88
N ILE A 558 -7.93 -47.93 -5.74
CA ILE A 558 -8.70 -47.17 -4.75
C ILE A 558 -8.15 -47.52 -3.35
N PRO A 559 -7.79 -46.56 -2.49
CA PRO A 559 -7.23 -46.84 -1.17
C PRO A 559 -8.19 -47.65 -0.28
N ASP A 560 -7.84 -48.90 0.01
CA ASP A 560 -8.64 -49.79 0.84
C ASP A 560 -8.68 -49.32 2.30
N GLY A 561 -9.86 -48.90 2.76
CA GLY A 561 -10.28 -49.13 4.15
C GLY A 561 -9.54 -48.33 5.23
N THR A 562 -9.37 -47.02 5.08
CA THR A 562 -9.35 -46.10 6.23
C THR A 562 -10.02 -44.80 5.82
N VAL A 563 -10.72 -44.11 6.74
CA VAL A 563 -11.06 -42.69 6.54
C VAL A 563 -9.79 -41.86 6.74
N ALA A 564 -8.81 -42.10 5.86
CA ALA A 564 -7.72 -41.19 5.65
C ALA A 564 -8.31 -40.00 4.91
N TYR A 565 -8.33 -38.85 5.56
CA TYR A 565 -8.32 -37.59 4.83
C TYR A 565 -7.06 -37.63 3.96
N ILE A 566 -7.24 -37.93 2.67
CA ILE A 566 -6.19 -37.70 1.69
C ILE A 566 -6.11 -36.18 1.61
N GLU A 567 -5.06 -35.60 2.20
CA GLU A 567 -4.76 -34.16 2.12
C GLU A 567 -4.23 -33.80 0.72
N THR A 568 -5.01 -34.13 -0.33
CA THR A 568 -5.03 -33.42 -1.61
C THR A 568 -5.81 -32.12 -1.50
N VAL A 569 -6.61 -31.95 -0.44
CA VAL A 569 -7.26 -30.69 -0.08
C VAL A 569 -6.19 -29.66 0.27
N THR A 570 -5.80 -28.86 -0.71
CA THR A 570 -5.02 -27.64 -0.48
C THR A 570 -5.79 -26.72 0.47
N PRO A 571 -5.15 -26.15 1.51
CA PRO A 571 -5.82 -25.25 2.47
C PRO A 571 -6.56 -24.09 1.79
N GLU A 572 -6.10 -23.67 0.62
CA GLU A 572 -6.66 -22.61 -0.21
C GLU A 572 -7.98 -23.03 -0.88
N VAL A 573 -8.11 -24.27 -1.37
CA VAL A 573 -9.39 -24.82 -1.86
C VAL A 573 -10.40 -24.92 -0.72
N GLN A 574 -9.94 -25.36 0.46
CA GLN A 574 -10.77 -25.42 1.66
C GLN A 574 -11.24 -24.02 2.10
N GLN A 575 -10.36 -23.01 2.02
CA GLN A 575 -10.70 -21.61 2.28
C GLN A 575 -11.66 -21.03 1.23
N GLN A 576 -11.49 -21.33 -0.06
CA GLN A 576 -12.41 -20.87 -1.10
C GLN A 576 -13.82 -21.46 -0.94
N ALA A 577 -13.93 -22.76 -0.66
CA ALA A 577 -15.21 -23.38 -0.33
C ALA A 577 -15.84 -22.72 0.92
N ASN A 578 -15.04 -22.34 1.92
CA ASN A 578 -15.49 -21.55 3.09
C ASN A 578 -16.05 -20.18 2.69
N VAL A 579 -15.30 -19.38 1.92
CA VAL A 579 -15.74 -18.04 1.49
C VAL A 579 -16.99 -18.13 0.60
N GLN A 580 -17.09 -19.16 -0.22
CA GLN A 580 -18.24 -19.40 -1.09
C GLN A 580 -19.47 -19.93 -0.32
N SER A 581 -19.30 -20.62 0.82
CA SER A 581 -20.41 -20.87 1.76
C SER A 581 -20.82 -19.63 2.54
N ASP A 582 -19.86 -18.86 3.07
CA ASP A 582 -20.11 -17.67 3.90
C ASP A 582 -20.78 -16.53 3.12
N THR A 583 -20.66 -16.53 1.80
CA THR A 583 -21.35 -15.61 0.87
C THR A 583 -22.67 -16.16 0.31
N GLY A 584 -23.14 -17.31 0.81
CA GLY A 584 -24.38 -17.97 0.39
C GLY A 584 -24.31 -18.72 -0.94
N GLY A 585 -23.16 -18.72 -1.63
CA GLY A 585 -22.95 -19.33 -2.95
C GLY A 585 -22.99 -20.86 -2.99
N LEU A 586 -22.96 -21.54 -1.84
CA LEU A 586 -23.10 -23.00 -1.70
C LEU A 586 -24.44 -23.45 -1.06
N GLY A 587 -25.34 -22.50 -0.79
CA GLY A 587 -26.69 -22.71 -0.23
C GLY A 587 -26.74 -22.74 1.31
N GLU A 588 -27.63 -21.94 1.92
CA GLU A 588 -27.90 -21.94 3.38
C GLU A 588 -28.82 -23.12 3.81
N GLY A 589 -28.48 -24.34 3.36
CA GLY A 589 -29.19 -25.56 3.74
C GLY A 589 -28.73 -26.14 5.08
N ALA A 590 -29.56 -26.97 5.70
CA ALA A 590 -29.12 -27.82 6.80
C ALA A 590 -27.98 -28.73 6.30
N VAL A 591 -26.82 -28.65 6.97
CA VAL A 591 -25.59 -29.34 6.55
C VAL A 591 -25.85 -30.85 6.38
N PRO A 592 -25.65 -31.42 5.17
CA PRO A 592 -25.80 -32.85 4.95
C PRO A 592 -24.91 -33.66 5.88
N VAL A 593 -25.46 -34.68 6.53
CA VAL A 593 -24.69 -35.56 7.42
C VAL A 593 -23.79 -36.44 6.54
N PRO A 594 -22.45 -36.48 6.77
CA PRO A 594 -21.57 -37.33 5.99
C PRO A 594 -21.92 -38.81 6.20
N VAL A 595 -22.19 -39.52 5.10
CA VAL A 595 -22.62 -40.93 5.13
C VAL A 595 -21.41 -41.82 4.88
N SER A 596 -20.91 -42.49 5.93
CA SER A 596 -19.88 -43.52 5.77
C SER A 596 -20.49 -44.82 5.26
N LEU A 597 -19.93 -45.38 4.18
CA LEU A 597 -20.32 -46.71 3.71
C LEU A 597 -19.73 -47.79 4.64
N PRO A 598 -20.56 -48.71 5.18
CA PRO A 598 -20.05 -49.92 5.82
C PRO A 598 -19.59 -50.91 4.74
N LEU A 599 -18.35 -50.73 4.26
CA LEU A 599 -17.73 -51.59 3.26
C LEU A 599 -17.58 -53.03 3.80
N GLN A 600 -18.54 -53.88 3.47
CA GLN A 600 -18.60 -55.29 3.86
C GLN A 600 -18.87 -56.16 2.64
N GLY A 601 -18.16 -57.28 2.54
CA GLY A 601 -18.32 -58.26 1.46
C GLY A 601 -17.07 -58.44 0.60
N THR A 602 -17.23 -59.17 -0.51
CA THR A 602 -16.13 -59.43 -1.47
C THR A 602 -16.16 -58.38 -2.59
N PRO A 603 -15.07 -57.63 -2.83
CA PRO A 603 -15.03 -56.64 -3.90
C PRO A 603 -14.98 -57.28 -5.29
N VAL A 604 -15.47 -56.54 -6.28
CA VAL A 604 -15.46 -56.88 -7.71
C VAL A 604 -15.10 -55.60 -8.45
N TYR A 605 -14.06 -55.65 -9.27
CA TYR A 605 -13.48 -54.46 -9.88
C TYR A 605 -13.86 -54.33 -11.35
N PHE A 606 -14.24 -53.11 -11.73
CA PHE A 606 -14.49 -52.72 -13.10
C PHE A 606 -13.77 -51.42 -13.39
N GLU A 607 -13.21 -51.28 -14.58
CA GLU A 607 -12.56 -50.03 -15.00
C GLU A 607 -12.82 -49.66 -16.46
N LYS A 608 -12.62 -48.38 -16.78
CA LYS A 608 -12.65 -47.86 -18.14
C LYS A 608 -11.62 -46.75 -18.31
N LEU A 609 -10.84 -46.83 -19.39
CA LEU A 609 -10.05 -45.73 -19.90
C LEU A 609 -10.94 -44.83 -20.74
N LEU A 610 -11.04 -43.55 -20.38
CA LEU A 610 -11.82 -42.51 -21.02
C LEU A 610 -13.35 -42.80 -21.13
N ALA A 611 -14.15 -42.01 -20.40
CA ALA A 611 -15.60 -41.96 -20.53
C ALA A 611 -16.03 -40.59 -21.08
N LEU A 612 -16.81 -40.60 -22.18
CA LEU A 612 -17.26 -39.40 -22.89
C LEU A 612 -18.79 -39.38 -23.00
N ASP A 613 -19.46 -38.59 -22.15
CA ASP A 613 -20.92 -38.32 -22.20
C ASP A 613 -21.77 -39.59 -22.44
N GLU A 614 -21.49 -40.64 -21.66
CA GLU A 614 -22.05 -41.98 -21.83
C GLU A 614 -22.54 -42.59 -20.52
N THR A 615 -23.37 -43.62 -20.64
CA THR A 615 -23.89 -44.38 -19.51
C THR A 615 -22.86 -45.40 -19.02
N LEU A 616 -22.43 -45.24 -17.77
CA LEU A 616 -21.46 -46.12 -17.11
C LEU A 616 -22.20 -47.20 -16.33
N GLU A 617 -22.21 -48.44 -16.85
CA GLU A 617 -23.02 -49.54 -16.33
C GLU A 617 -22.22 -50.85 -16.20
N VAL A 618 -22.60 -51.67 -15.21
CA VAL A 618 -22.03 -53.01 -14.99
C VAL A 618 -23.11 -53.99 -14.60
N SER A 619 -22.97 -55.24 -15.03
CA SER A 619 -23.83 -56.34 -14.61
C SER A 619 -23.10 -57.68 -14.45
N PHE A 620 -23.63 -58.57 -13.62
CA PHE A 620 -23.14 -59.93 -13.44
C PHE A 620 -24.14 -60.90 -12.78
N ASP A 621 -24.11 -62.17 -13.19
CA ASP A 621 -24.86 -63.24 -12.54
C ASP A 621 -24.24 -63.66 -11.20
N PHE A 622 -25.07 -63.77 -10.18
CA PHE A 622 -24.70 -64.23 -8.85
C PHE A 622 -25.52 -65.44 -8.38
N LYS A 623 -24.97 -66.20 -7.43
CA LYS A 623 -25.66 -67.29 -6.73
C LYS A 623 -25.20 -67.43 -5.28
N GLY A 624 -26.05 -68.01 -4.43
CA GLY A 624 -25.74 -68.36 -3.04
C GLY A 624 -26.21 -67.33 -2.00
N LEU A 625 -26.66 -66.16 -2.45
CA LEU A 625 -27.20 -65.11 -1.60
C LEU A 625 -28.66 -65.42 -1.26
N LYS A 626 -28.92 -65.97 -0.07
CA LYS A 626 -30.29 -66.25 0.39
C LYS A 626 -30.77 -65.13 1.31
N ARG A 627 -31.95 -64.58 1.02
CA ARG A 627 -32.72 -63.75 1.97
C ARG A 627 -32.95 -64.57 3.26
N ARG A 628 -32.74 -63.94 4.41
CA ARG A 628 -33.03 -64.53 5.74
C ARG A 628 -34.48 -64.28 6.13
#